data_AF-A0A497H9T4-F1
#
_entry.id   AF-A0A497H9T4-F1
#
_cell.length_a   1.000
_cell.length_b   1.000
_cell.length_c   1.000
_cell.angle_alpha   90.00
_cell.angle_beta   90.00
_cell.angle_gamma   90.00
#
_symmetry.space_group_name_H-M   'P 1'
#
loop_
_entity.id
_entity.type
_entity.pdbx_description
1 polymer ?
#
loop_
_entity_poly.entity_id
_entity_poly.type
_entity_poly.pdbx_seq_one_letter_code
_entity_poly.pdbx_strand_id
1 'polypeptide(L)'
;MHLLSLFIEPEQKFYGVASPQGLLSIASIIEKNGGRVTLLDFSAEPYNDQKILDIIDSIDVVGITTLTHSYPQVKHIVKLIKKYNSDIPVILGGPHCTLFSEKTLLETEADIIVLGDGEYIVESISDALKYGKPLSNIPGVVYREEDKIKLGGKPSYIEDLDSLPFPSYHLIRRYVYGREFDPSLKKVSLHLS
;
A
#
# COMPACT_ATOMS: atom_id res chain seq x y z
N MET A 1 -8.65 -5.65 13.52
CA MET A 1 -7.59 -5.17 12.62
C MET A 1 -8.01 -3.81 12.10
N HIS A 2 -7.27 -2.79 12.51
CA HIS A 2 -7.29 -1.45 11.95
C HIS A 2 -6.05 -1.32 11.07
N LEU A 3 -6.24 -1.32 9.75
CA LEU A 3 -5.15 -1.14 8.77
C LEU A 3 -4.99 0.34 8.43
N LEU A 4 -3.78 0.87 8.56
CA LEU A 4 -3.40 2.13 7.92
C LEU A 4 -2.87 1.83 6.53
N SER A 5 -3.55 2.30 5.50
CA SER A 5 -3.13 2.16 4.11
C SER A 5 -2.49 3.46 3.62
N LEU A 6 -1.28 3.38 3.06
CA LEU A 6 -0.53 4.52 2.55
C LEU A 6 -0.29 4.38 1.04
N PHE A 7 -0.66 5.42 0.30
CA PHE A 7 -0.26 5.61 -1.09
C PHE A 7 0.61 6.86 -1.18
N ILE A 8 1.78 6.75 -1.82
CA ILE A 8 2.77 7.82 -1.83
C ILE A 8 3.24 8.01 -3.27
N GLU A 9 3.07 9.22 -3.78
CA GLU A 9 3.76 9.70 -4.97
C GLU A 9 4.58 10.94 -4.57
N PRO A 10 5.91 10.96 -4.83
CA PRO A 10 6.72 12.14 -4.57
C PRO A 10 6.21 13.32 -5.41
N GLU A 11 6.35 14.55 -4.91
CA GLU A 11 5.92 15.78 -5.59
C GLU A 11 6.48 15.87 -7.01
N GLN A 12 5.71 15.36 -7.96
CA GLN A 12 5.80 15.67 -9.37
C GLN A 12 4.44 16.19 -9.73
N LYS A 13 4.39 17.32 -10.45
CA LYS A 13 3.15 17.90 -11.00
C LYS A 13 2.54 16.91 -12.01
N PHE A 14 1.92 15.85 -11.53
CA PHE A 14 1.19 14.92 -12.37
C PHE A 14 -0.20 15.49 -12.63
N TYR A 15 -0.40 15.87 -13.88
CA TYR A 15 -1.71 16.18 -14.41
C TYR A 15 -2.53 14.90 -14.51
N GLY A 16 -3.23 14.55 -13.42
CA GLY A 16 -4.19 13.44 -13.37
C GLY A 16 -3.80 12.35 -12.38
N VAL A 17 -3.96 12.65 -11.08
CA VAL A 17 -3.84 11.65 -10.02
C VAL A 17 -5.00 10.67 -10.13
N ALA A 18 -4.70 9.37 -10.27
CA ALA A 18 -5.69 8.32 -10.23
C ALA A 18 -5.86 7.82 -8.79
N SER A 19 -7.09 7.49 -8.39
CA SER A 19 -7.31 6.92 -7.06
C SER A 19 -6.67 5.53 -6.93
N PRO A 20 -6.17 5.16 -5.74
CA PRO A 20 -5.43 3.91 -5.54
C PRO A 20 -6.37 2.69 -5.50
N GLN A 21 -6.83 2.22 -6.67
CA GLN A 21 -7.87 1.20 -6.78
C GLN A 21 -7.55 -0.10 -6.01
N GLY A 22 -6.30 -0.57 -6.07
CA GLY A 22 -5.88 -1.78 -5.34
C GLY A 22 -6.03 -1.64 -3.82
N LEU A 23 -5.69 -0.48 -3.27
CA LEU A 23 -5.86 -0.22 -1.83
C LEU A 23 -7.34 -0.13 -1.44
N LEU A 24 -8.19 0.42 -2.31
CA LEU A 24 -9.63 0.48 -2.09
C LEU A 24 -10.29 -0.91 -2.18
N SER A 25 -9.76 -1.80 -3.02
CA SER A 25 -10.18 -3.21 -3.12
C SER A 25 -9.75 -4.01 -1.89
N ILE A 26 -8.51 -3.85 -1.44
CA ILE A 26 -8.02 -4.43 -0.18
C ILE A 26 -8.86 -3.93 1.01
N ALA A 27 -9.19 -2.63 1.02
CA ALA A 27 -9.97 -2.04 2.09
C ALA A 27 -11.39 -2.62 2.18
N SER A 28 -12.05 -2.84 1.04
CA SER A 28 -13.42 -3.39 1.03
C SER A 28 -13.47 -4.81 1.56
N ILE A 29 -12.43 -5.61 1.33
CA ILE A 29 -12.28 -6.96 1.91
C ILE A 29 -12.12 -6.90 3.42
N ILE A 30 -11.25 -6.01 3.92
CA ILE A 30 -11.05 -5.83 5.37
C ILE A 30 -12.34 -5.39 6.07
N GLU A 31 -13.04 -4.42 5.49
CA GLU A 31 -14.30 -3.90 6.03
C GLU A 31 -15.43 -4.94 6.00
N LYS A 32 -15.52 -5.75 4.93
CA LYS A 32 -16.48 -6.85 4.83
C LYS A 32 -16.31 -7.87 5.96
N ASN A 33 -15.10 -8.04 6.47
CA ASN A 33 -14.79 -8.92 7.61
C ASN A 33 -14.85 -8.21 8.97
N GLY A 34 -15.43 -7.01 9.04
CA GLY A 34 -15.59 -6.24 10.26
C GLY A 34 -14.31 -5.52 10.73
N GLY A 35 -13.28 -5.46 9.89
CA GLY A 35 -12.10 -4.65 10.12
C GLY A 35 -12.36 -3.15 9.87
N ARG A 36 -11.39 -2.32 10.23
CA ARG A 36 -11.40 -0.88 9.94
C ARG A 36 -10.20 -0.51 9.10
N VAL A 37 -10.36 0.47 8.21
CA VAL A 37 -9.27 0.98 7.38
C VAL A 37 -9.20 2.50 7.50
N THR A 38 -8.00 3.00 7.79
CA THR A 38 -7.67 4.41 7.57
C THR A 38 -6.80 4.50 6.33
N LEU A 39 -7.20 5.31 5.36
CA LEU A 39 -6.40 5.60 4.16
C LEU A 39 -5.79 7.00 4.28
N LEU A 40 -4.47 7.10 4.12
CA LEU A 40 -3.78 8.34 3.80
C LEU A 40 -3.20 8.25 2.39
N ASP A 41 -3.66 9.13 1.52
CA ASP A 41 -3.25 9.18 0.12
C ASP A 41 -2.37 10.41 -0.14
N PHE A 42 -1.07 10.26 0.08
CA PHE A 42 -0.08 11.29 -0.16
C PHE A 42 0.24 11.54 -1.65
N SER A 43 -0.47 10.87 -2.57
CA SER A 43 -0.50 11.31 -3.98
C SER A 43 -1.56 12.41 -4.21
N ALA A 44 -2.63 12.40 -3.41
CA ALA A 44 -3.75 13.32 -3.51
C ALA A 44 -3.73 14.42 -2.43
N GLU A 45 -2.82 14.34 -1.46
CA GLU A 45 -2.58 15.38 -0.46
C GLU A 45 -1.09 15.56 -0.15
N PRO A 46 -0.66 16.74 0.35
CA PRO A 46 0.72 16.96 0.73
C PRO A 46 1.21 15.97 1.79
N TYR A 47 2.41 15.44 1.57
CA TYR A 47 3.09 14.54 2.49
C TYR A 47 3.37 15.20 3.85
N ASN A 48 3.13 14.46 4.95
CA ASN A 48 3.42 14.93 6.30
C ASN A 48 3.64 13.75 7.26
N ASP A 49 4.86 13.63 7.80
CA ASP A 49 5.24 12.65 8.84
C ASP A 49 4.28 12.68 10.04
N GLN A 50 3.89 13.88 10.49
CA GLN A 50 3.05 14.06 11.67
C GLN A 50 1.67 13.44 11.48
N LYS A 51 1.10 13.47 10.26
CA LYS A 51 -0.20 12.82 9.98
C LYS A 51 -0.16 11.31 10.21
N ILE A 52 0.97 10.66 9.94
CA ILE A 52 1.16 9.24 10.22
C ILE A 52 1.24 9.05 11.74
N LEU A 53 2.09 9.83 12.41
CA LEU A 53 2.33 9.71 13.86
C LEU A 53 1.08 10.01 14.70
N ASP A 54 0.22 10.92 14.27
CA ASP A 54 -0.99 11.31 15.00
C ASP A 54 -2.02 10.17 15.11
N ILE A 55 -1.98 9.20 14.19
CA ILE A 55 -2.95 8.11 14.15
C ILE A 55 -2.36 6.75 14.50
N ILE A 56 -1.02 6.61 14.45
CA ILE A 56 -0.33 5.31 14.45
C ILE A 56 -0.62 4.48 15.71
N ASP A 57 -0.85 5.11 16.87
CA ASP A 57 -1.20 4.44 18.12
C ASP A 57 -2.55 3.69 18.07
N SER A 58 -3.43 4.07 17.14
CA SER A 58 -4.73 3.43 16.95
C SER A 58 -4.72 2.32 15.89
N ILE A 59 -3.57 2.07 15.28
CA ILE A 59 -3.41 1.20 14.11
C ILE A 59 -2.81 -0.14 14.55
N ASP A 60 -3.44 -1.23 14.09
CA ASP A 60 -2.95 -2.59 14.37
C ASP A 60 -1.87 -3.01 13.36
N VAL A 61 -1.96 -2.54 12.11
CA VAL A 61 -1.09 -2.93 10.98
C VAL A 61 -0.97 -1.76 10.01
N VAL A 62 0.20 -1.56 9.41
CA VAL A 62 0.41 -0.59 8.32
C VAL A 62 0.63 -1.32 7.00
N GLY A 63 -0.10 -0.93 5.95
CA GLY A 63 0.07 -1.39 4.58
C GLY A 63 0.50 -0.23 3.67
N ILE A 64 1.54 -0.41 2.87
CA ILE A 64 2.05 0.65 1.98
C ILE A 64 2.21 0.11 0.56
N THR A 65 1.60 0.79 -0.42
CA THR A 65 1.88 0.52 -1.84
C THR A 65 3.19 1.19 -2.24
N THR A 66 4.09 0.40 -2.81
CA THR A 66 5.44 0.84 -3.20
C THR A 66 5.58 0.81 -4.72
N LEU A 67 5.74 2.00 -5.29
CA LEU A 67 6.15 2.20 -6.67
C LEU A 67 7.67 2.44 -6.70
N THR A 68 8.33 2.14 -7.82
CA THR A 68 9.79 2.27 -7.89
C THR A 68 10.28 3.68 -7.59
N HIS A 69 9.53 4.70 -8.00
CA HIS A 69 9.87 6.08 -7.74
C HIS A 69 9.50 6.55 -6.32
N SER A 70 8.54 5.89 -5.64
CA SER A 70 8.16 6.22 -4.26
C SER A 70 8.97 5.45 -3.21
N TYR A 71 9.74 4.43 -3.64
CA TYR A 71 10.54 3.59 -2.75
C TYR A 71 11.44 4.34 -1.74
N PRO A 72 12.18 5.42 -2.11
CA PRO A 72 12.96 6.17 -1.13
C PRO A 72 12.10 6.77 0.00
N GLN A 73 10.91 7.26 -0.33
CA GLN A 73 9.96 7.80 0.63
C GLN A 73 9.33 6.70 1.49
N VAL A 74 8.98 5.57 0.88
CA VAL A 74 8.50 4.39 1.61
C VAL A 74 9.53 3.94 2.64
N LYS A 75 10.81 3.84 2.26
CA LYS A 75 11.89 3.47 3.18
C LYS A 75 12.01 4.43 4.38
N HIS A 76 11.86 5.74 4.15
CA HIS A 76 11.80 6.73 5.22
C HIS A 76 10.61 6.48 6.16
N ILE A 77 9.41 6.27 5.61
CA ILE A 77 8.19 6.05 6.40
C ILE A 77 8.26 4.76 7.22
N VAL A 78 8.76 3.67 6.64
CA VAL A 78 8.95 2.42 7.38
C VAL A 78 9.88 2.64 8.58
N LYS A 79 11.00 3.34 8.36
CA LYS A 79 11.95 3.68 9.43
C LYS A 79 11.31 4.59 10.49
N LEU A 80 10.50 5.57 10.07
CA LEU A 80 9.77 6.46 10.97
C LEU A 80 8.84 5.66 11.88
N ILE A 81 8.03 4.77 11.30
CA ILE A 81 7.08 3.92 12.02
C ILE A 81 7.82 3.00 12.98
N LYS A 82 8.84 2.27 12.50
CA LYS A 82 9.59 1.32 13.34
C LYS A 82 10.38 1.99 14.46
N LYS A 83 10.88 3.21 14.23
CA LYS A 83 11.50 4.02 15.29
C LYS A 83 10.50 4.46 16.35
N TYR A 84 9.26 4.73 15.95
CA TYR A 84 8.20 5.14 16.86
C TYR A 84 7.65 3.94 17.66
N ASN A 85 7.32 2.86 16.96
CA ASN A 85 6.86 1.60 17.54
C ASN A 85 7.30 0.43 16.64
N SER A 86 8.28 -0.35 17.11
CA SER A 86 8.83 -1.50 16.39
C SER A 86 7.85 -2.65 16.23
N ASP A 87 6.84 -2.73 17.09
CA ASP A 87 5.94 -3.87 17.20
C ASP A 87 4.78 -3.80 16.19
N ILE A 88 4.54 -2.62 15.60
CA ILE A 88 3.52 -2.46 14.56
C ILE A 88 3.98 -3.19 13.29
N PRO A 89 3.23 -4.20 12.80
CA PRO A 89 3.55 -4.86 11.55
C PRO A 89 3.40 -3.92 10.37
N VAL A 90 4.42 -3.89 9.52
CA VAL A 90 4.48 -3.10 8.29
C VAL A 90 4.54 -4.05 7.09
N ILE A 91 3.50 -3.98 6.28
CA ILE A 91 3.32 -4.73 5.04
C ILE A 91 3.58 -3.79 3.87
N LEU A 92 4.46 -4.19 2.96
CA LEU A 92 4.70 -3.49 1.71
C LEU A 92 4.17 -4.31 0.54
N GLY A 93 3.57 -3.64 -0.44
CA GLY A 93 3.11 -4.28 -1.68
C GLY A 93 3.36 -3.40 -2.90
N GLY A 94 2.84 -3.81 -4.05
CA GLY A 94 2.95 -3.06 -5.30
C GLY A 94 4.14 -3.45 -6.18
N PRO A 95 4.23 -2.90 -7.39
CA PRO A 95 5.14 -3.36 -8.44
C PRO A 95 6.63 -3.37 -8.05
N HIS A 96 7.09 -2.41 -7.25
CA HIS A 96 8.49 -2.40 -6.80
C HIS A 96 8.80 -3.61 -5.91
N CYS A 97 7.93 -3.87 -4.94
CA CYS A 97 8.06 -4.99 -4.02
C CYS A 97 7.96 -6.34 -4.72
N THR A 98 7.10 -6.47 -5.73
CA THR A 98 7.01 -7.69 -6.55
C THR A 98 8.33 -7.99 -7.28
N LEU A 99 9.03 -6.96 -7.76
CA LEU A 99 10.29 -7.11 -8.51
C LEU A 99 11.53 -7.25 -7.63
N PHE A 100 11.54 -6.62 -6.44
CA PHE A 100 12.72 -6.50 -5.58
C PHE A 100 12.49 -6.96 -4.14
N SER A 101 11.59 -7.93 -3.92
CA SER A 101 11.08 -8.33 -2.59
C SER A 101 12.14 -8.54 -1.51
N GLU A 102 13.11 -9.44 -1.71
CA GLU A 102 14.17 -9.71 -0.73
C GLU A 102 15.02 -8.46 -0.47
N LYS A 103 15.41 -7.75 -1.53
CA LYS A 103 16.20 -6.52 -1.42
C LYS A 103 15.43 -5.44 -0.66
N THR A 104 14.15 -5.26 -0.94
CA THR A 104 13.27 -4.34 -0.24
C THR A 104 13.17 -4.69 1.24
N LEU A 105 13.00 -5.96 1.61
CA LEU A 105 13.01 -6.37 3.02
C LEU A 105 14.36 -6.17 3.69
N LEU A 106 15.48 -6.40 3.01
CA LEU A 106 16.82 -6.17 3.56
C LEU A 106 17.10 -4.68 3.79
N GLU A 107 16.70 -3.85 2.83
CA GLU A 107 17.00 -2.43 2.84
C GLU A 107 15.99 -1.58 3.63
N THR A 108 14.87 -2.18 4.04
CA THR A 108 13.84 -1.57 4.89
C THR A 108 13.71 -2.35 6.20
N GLU A 109 12.98 -1.79 7.16
CA GLU A 109 12.63 -2.47 8.41
C GLU A 109 11.19 -3.03 8.35
N ALA A 110 10.68 -3.29 7.15
CA ALA A 110 9.35 -3.87 6.97
C ALA A 110 9.36 -5.36 7.35
N ASP A 111 8.18 -5.88 7.69
CA ASP A 111 8.01 -7.25 8.18
C ASP A 111 7.55 -8.20 7.06
N ILE A 112 6.69 -7.73 6.16
CA ILE A 112 6.06 -8.55 5.13
C ILE A 112 6.02 -7.80 3.79
N ILE A 113 6.30 -8.52 2.71
CA ILE A 113 6.09 -8.12 1.33
C ILE A 113 4.99 -8.99 0.74
N VAL A 114 4.01 -8.36 0.09
CA VAL A 114 3.02 -9.02 -0.76
C VAL A 114 3.44 -8.92 -2.22
N LEU A 115 3.46 -10.06 -2.91
CA LEU A 115 3.80 -10.21 -4.32
C LEU A 115 2.52 -10.30 -5.16
N GLY A 116 2.39 -9.45 -6.17
CA GLY A 116 1.23 -9.46 -7.07
C GLY A 116 -0.05 -8.94 -6.40
N ASP A 117 -1.15 -9.69 -6.54
CA ASP A 117 -2.50 -9.32 -6.09
C ASP A 117 -2.62 -9.50 -4.57
N GLY A 118 -2.94 -8.43 -3.85
CA GLY A 118 -2.94 -8.41 -2.38
C GLY A 118 -4.31 -8.60 -1.75
N GLU A 119 -5.37 -8.58 -2.54
CA GLU A 119 -6.78 -8.51 -2.12
C GLU A 119 -7.15 -9.66 -1.18
N TYR A 120 -6.91 -10.92 -1.59
CA TYR A 120 -7.19 -12.08 -0.73
C TYR A 120 -6.04 -12.44 0.22
N ILE A 121 -4.83 -11.96 -0.04
CA ILE A 121 -3.66 -12.21 0.80
C ILE A 121 -3.81 -11.45 2.14
N VAL A 122 -4.43 -10.28 2.13
CA VAL A 122 -4.56 -9.43 3.33
C VAL A 122 -5.33 -10.12 4.47
N GLU A 123 -6.33 -10.95 4.15
CA GLU A 123 -7.07 -11.71 5.16
C GLU A 123 -6.19 -12.76 5.82
N SER A 124 -5.41 -13.49 5.01
CA SER A 124 -4.49 -14.50 5.50
C SER A 124 -3.40 -13.89 6.37
N ILE A 125 -2.88 -12.71 6.00
CA ILE A 125 -1.91 -11.97 6.82
C ILE A 125 -2.56 -11.50 8.12
N SER A 126 -3.76 -10.92 8.06
CA SER A 126 -4.52 -10.49 9.25
C SER A 126 -4.70 -11.65 10.23
N ASP A 127 -5.10 -12.82 9.74
CA ASP A 127 -5.26 -14.03 10.53
C ASP A 127 -3.94 -14.53 11.13
N ALA A 128 -2.85 -14.47 10.36
CA ALA A 128 -1.52 -14.81 10.85
C ALA A 128 -1.07 -13.90 11.98
N LEU A 129 -1.23 -12.59 11.82
CA LEU A 129 -0.86 -11.60 12.83
C LEU A 129 -1.74 -11.72 14.09
N LYS A 130 -3.04 -11.98 13.94
CA LYS A 130 -3.99 -12.03 15.06
C LYS A 130 -3.95 -13.36 15.83
N TYR A 131 -3.81 -14.49 15.13
CA TYR A 131 -3.95 -15.82 15.71
C TYR A 131 -2.65 -16.63 15.71
N GLY A 132 -1.52 -16.04 15.29
CA GLY A 132 -0.24 -16.73 15.21
C GLY A 132 -0.20 -17.84 14.18
N LYS A 133 -0.97 -17.74 13.09
CA LYS A 133 -0.88 -18.70 11.97
C LYS A 133 0.46 -18.50 11.23
N PRO A 134 1.07 -19.56 10.70
CA PRO A 134 2.36 -19.45 10.03
C PRO A 134 2.25 -18.71 8.69
N LEU A 135 3.05 -17.65 8.52
CA LEU A 135 3.18 -16.90 7.27
C LEU A 135 3.70 -17.76 6.11
N SER A 136 4.42 -18.85 6.40
CA SER A 136 4.93 -19.81 5.41
C SER A 136 3.84 -20.43 4.53
N ASN A 137 2.60 -20.47 5.02
CA ASN A 137 1.48 -21.08 4.31
C ASN A 137 0.72 -20.08 3.42
N ILE A 138 1.05 -18.78 3.50
CA ILE A 138 0.36 -17.75 2.74
C ILE A 138 1.00 -17.66 1.35
N PRO A 139 0.24 -17.87 0.26
CA PRO A 139 0.73 -17.66 -1.10
C PRO A 139 1.21 -16.23 -1.32
N GLY A 140 2.33 -16.06 -2.01
CA GLY A 140 2.74 -14.74 -2.51
C GLY A 140 3.24 -13.77 -1.44
N VAL A 141 3.69 -14.26 -0.27
CA VAL A 141 4.37 -13.41 0.72
C VAL A 141 5.86 -13.69 0.81
N VAL A 142 6.64 -12.64 1.06
CA VAL A 142 8.02 -12.73 1.53
C VAL A 142 8.04 -12.04 2.88
N TYR A 143 8.64 -12.64 3.90
CA TYR A 143 8.52 -12.09 5.26
C TYR A 143 9.81 -12.26 6.05
N ARG A 144 9.97 -11.40 7.05
CA ARG A 144 11.03 -11.45 8.05
C ARG A 144 10.58 -12.35 9.19
N GLU A 145 11.40 -13.33 9.53
CA GLU A 145 11.26 -14.14 10.72
C GLU A 145 12.62 -14.20 11.40
N GLU A 146 12.72 -13.63 12.61
CA GLU A 146 13.99 -13.34 13.27
C GLU A 146 14.90 -12.50 12.33
N ASP A 147 16.14 -12.94 12.12
CA ASP A 147 17.11 -12.28 11.23
C ASP A 147 17.11 -12.87 9.81
N LYS A 148 16.09 -13.64 9.43
CA LYS A 148 16.02 -14.32 8.13
C LYS A 148 14.83 -13.87 7.31
N ILE A 149 15.06 -13.77 6.01
CA ILE A 149 14.00 -13.59 5.03
C ILE A 149 13.54 -14.96 4.57
N LYS A 150 12.23 -15.18 4.60
CA LYS A 150 11.58 -16.43 4.20
C LYS A 150 10.52 -16.16 3.13
N LEU A 151 10.29 -17.18 2.31
CA LEU A 151 9.23 -17.19 1.31
C LEU A 151 8.04 -17.96 1.87
N GLY A 152 6.84 -17.43 1.62
CA GLY A 152 5.59 -18.14 1.83
C GLY A 152 5.30 -19.15 0.72
N GLY A 153 4.02 -19.45 0.55
CA GLY A 153 3.53 -20.29 -0.55
C GLY A 153 3.77 -19.65 -1.92
N LYS A 154 3.69 -20.47 -2.97
CA LYS A 154 3.82 -20.00 -4.36
C LYS A 154 2.75 -18.94 -4.65
N PRO A 155 3.09 -17.77 -5.25
CA PRO A 155 2.11 -16.76 -5.60
C PRO A 155 0.98 -17.32 -6.46
N SER A 156 -0.25 -16.88 -6.17
CA SER A 156 -1.44 -17.13 -6.97
C SER A 156 -2.02 -15.80 -7.43
N TYR A 157 -2.63 -15.80 -8.61
CA TYR A 157 -3.34 -14.63 -9.13
C TYR A 157 -4.84 -14.77 -8.90
N ILE A 158 -5.54 -13.64 -8.87
CA ILE A 158 -7.00 -13.66 -8.80
C ILE A 158 -7.54 -13.95 -10.19
N GLU A 159 -8.14 -15.13 -10.38
CA GLU A 159 -8.68 -15.54 -11.68
C GLU A 159 -9.99 -14.81 -12.03
N ASP A 160 -10.85 -14.59 -11.04
CA ASP A 160 -12.14 -13.93 -11.18
C ASP A 160 -12.15 -12.60 -10.42
N LEU A 161 -11.91 -11.50 -11.14
CA LEU A 161 -11.94 -10.16 -10.57
C LEU A 161 -13.38 -9.70 -10.24
N ASP A 162 -14.40 -10.27 -10.88
CA ASP A 162 -15.81 -9.93 -10.61
C ASP A 162 -16.28 -10.49 -9.26
N SER A 163 -15.53 -11.43 -8.69
CA SER A 163 -15.75 -11.93 -7.32
C SER A 163 -15.41 -10.92 -6.22
N LEU A 164 -14.63 -9.88 -6.54
CA LEU A 164 -14.19 -8.88 -5.58
C LEU A 164 -15.34 -7.95 -5.17
N PRO A 165 -15.43 -7.57 -3.88
CA PRO A 165 -16.39 -6.56 -3.45
C PRO A 165 -16.08 -5.21 -4.09
N PHE A 166 -17.12 -4.38 -4.28
CA PHE A 166 -16.93 -3.01 -4.76
C PHE A 166 -15.91 -2.25 -3.89
N PRO A 167 -14.96 -1.52 -4.49
CA PRO A 167 -13.92 -0.81 -3.74
C PRO A 167 -14.50 0.20 -2.75
N SER A 168 -13.80 0.42 -1.63
CA SER A 168 -14.22 1.32 -0.55
C SER A 168 -14.04 2.81 -0.90
N TYR A 169 -14.74 3.29 -1.94
CA TYR A 169 -14.67 4.67 -2.43
C TYR A 169 -15.05 5.73 -1.39
N HIS A 170 -15.73 5.34 -0.30
CA HIS A 170 -16.03 6.27 0.77
C HIS A 170 -14.77 6.79 1.49
N LEU A 171 -13.67 6.02 1.50
CA LEU A 171 -12.39 6.39 2.11
C LEU A 171 -11.71 7.57 1.42
N ILE A 172 -12.06 7.81 0.15
CA ILE A 172 -11.42 8.80 -0.70
C ILE A 172 -12.27 10.02 -1.01
N ARG A 173 -13.47 10.14 -0.42
CA ARG A 173 -14.40 11.26 -0.70
C ARG A 173 -13.82 12.65 -0.43
N ARG A 174 -12.80 12.74 0.41
CA ARG A 174 -12.09 13.99 0.77
C ARG A 174 -10.99 14.37 -0.21
N TYR A 175 -10.59 13.47 -1.10
CA TYR A 175 -9.52 13.68 -2.05
C TYR A 175 -10.10 14.06 -3.42
N VAL A 176 -9.33 14.85 -4.17
CA VAL A 176 -9.66 15.23 -5.55
C VAL A 176 -8.73 14.48 -6.47
N TYR A 177 -9.30 13.61 -7.30
CA TYR A 177 -8.60 12.87 -8.33
C TYR A 177 -8.95 13.41 -9.72
N GLY A 178 -8.04 13.25 -10.67
CA GLY A 178 -8.15 13.82 -12.01
C GLY A 178 -7.47 15.19 -12.14
N ARG A 179 -7.43 15.70 -13.38
CA ARG A 179 -6.82 16.98 -13.73
C ARG A 179 -7.75 18.14 -13.40
N GLU A 180 -7.19 19.27 -12.95
CA GLU A 180 -7.64 20.55 -13.49
C GLU A 180 -7.41 20.51 -15.01
N PHE A 181 -8.49 20.48 -15.79
CA PHE A 181 -8.42 20.59 -17.23
C PHE A 181 -7.76 21.92 -17.59
N ASP A 182 -6.49 21.90 -18.02
CA ASP A 182 -5.81 23.05 -18.60
C ASP A 182 -5.87 22.98 -20.14
N PRO A 183 -6.82 23.69 -20.78
CA PRO A 183 -6.93 23.73 -22.24
C PRO A 183 -5.73 24.38 -22.93
N SER A 184 -4.86 25.10 -22.20
CA SER A 184 -3.68 25.76 -22.78
C SER A 184 -2.61 24.76 -23.24
N LEU A 185 -2.57 23.56 -22.68
CA LEU A 185 -1.64 22.49 -23.05
C LEU A 185 -1.89 21.91 -24.47
N LYS A 186 -3.06 22.17 -25.07
CA LYS A 186 -3.35 21.82 -26.48
C LYS A 186 -2.95 22.91 -27.49
N LYS A 187 -2.46 24.09 -27.06
CA LYS A 187 -2.16 25.21 -27.96
C LYS A 187 -0.79 25.16 -28.64
N VAL A 188 -0.02 24.08 -28.51
CA VAL A 188 1.31 23.99 -29.16
C VAL A 188 1.21 23.23 -30.47
N SER A 189 1.58 23.93 -31.55
CA SER A 189 1.86 23.49 -32.93
C SER A 189 0.71 23.40 -33.92
N LEU A 190 0.18 24.57 -34.30
CA LEU A 190 -0.22 24.86 -35.68
C LEU A 190 0.56 26.09 -36.17
N HIS A 191 1.86 25.92 -36.42
CA HIS A 191 2.61 26.79 -37.33
C HIS A 191 3.19 25.85 -38.39
N LEU A 192 2.35 25.51 -39.37
CA LEU A 192 2.81 25.00 -40.66
C LEU A 192 3.14 26.24 -41.49
N SER A 193 4.44 26.49 -41.66
CA SER A 193 5.01 27.33 -42.72
C SER A 193 5.66 26.44 -43.75
#